data_AF-A0A4D4LQW6-F1
#
_entry.id   AF-A0A4D4LQW6-F1
#
_cell.length_a   1.000
_cell.length_b   1.000
_cell.length_c   1.000
_cell.angle_alpha   90.00
_cell.angle_beta   90.00
_cell.angle_gamma   90.00
#
_symmetry.space_group_name_H-M   'P 1'
#
loop_
_entity.id
_entity.type
_entity.pdbx_description
1 polymer ?
#
loop_
_entity_poly.entity_id
_entity_poly.type
_entity_poly.pdbx_seq_one_letter_code
_entity_poly.pdbx_strand_id
1 'polypeptide(L)' 'MAEKGDKWGAQVRLTDPNRDGRFGLLASAPGENAGDGFVWVLSAGTGGITASGSWTYGADTLGAPSVAAAFGAAIDE' A
#
# COMPACT_ATOMS: atom_id res chain seq x y z
N MET A 1 -4.90 12.07 -2.92
CA MET A 1 -6.09 12.59 -2.18
C MET A 1 -7.16 11.56 -2.46
N ALA A 2 -8.00 11.16 -1.50
CA ALA A 2 -8.97 10.10 -1.81
C ALA A 2 -10.04 10.60 -2.79
N GLU A 3 -10.05 10.04 -3.98
CA GLU A 3 -10.95 10.27 -5.10
C GLU A 3 -11.89 9.07 -5.31
N LYS A 4 -13.01 9.34 -5.96
CA LYS A 4 -13.93 8.30 -6.36
C LYS A 4 -13.29 7.45 -7.46
N GLY A 5 -12.84 6.26 -7.11
CA GLY A 5 -12.27 5.31 -8.07
C GLY A 5 -10.91 4.75 -7.66
N ASP A 6 -10.29 5.30 -6.61
CA ASP A 6 -8.97 4.85 -6.15
C ASP A 6 -8.97 3.40 -5.69
N LYS A 7 -10.13 2.94 -5.21
CA LYS A 7 -10.33 1.58 -4.69
C LYS A 7 -9.32 1.26 -3.57
N TRP A 8 -9.12 2.20 -2.65
CA TRP A 8 -8.30 1.93 -1.48
C TRP A 8 -8.84 0.72 -0.70
N GLY A 9 -7.95 -0.18 -0.32
CA GLY A 9 -8.29 -1.48 0.26
C GLY A 9 -8.70 -2.53 -0.77
N ALA A 10 -8.45 -2.32 -2.08
CA ALA A 10 -8.70 -3.33 -3.12
C ALA A 10 -7.99 -4.65 -2.79
N GLN A 11 -6.78 -4.56 -2.23
CA GLN A 11 -6.14 -5.67 -1.54
C GLN A 11 -5.58 -5.22 -0.19
N VAL A 12 -5.56 -6.16 0.75
CA VAL A 12 -5.02 -5.98 2.10
C VAL A 12 -4.19 -7.19 2.49
N ARG A 13 -3.01 -6.96 3.09
CA ARG A 13 -2.11 -8.01 3.59
C ARG A 13 -1.51 -7.63 4.93
N LEU A 14 -1.20 -8.65 5.73
CA LEU A 14 -0.40 -8.51 6.94
C LEU A 14 1.02 -8.98 6.65
N THR A 15 2.02 -8.20 7.04
CA THR A 15 3.43 -8.53 6.79
C THR A 15 4.32 -8.11 7.96
N ASP A 16 5.33 -8.92 8.27
CA ASP A 16 6.36 -8.64 9.27
C ASP A 16 7.74 -8.62 8.59
N PRO A 17 8.07 -7.55 7.84
CA PRO A 17 9.27 -7.51 7.01
C PRO A 17 10.56 -7.39 7.84
N ASN A 18 10.48 -6.83 9.05
CA ASN A 18 11.62 -6.69 9.96
C ASN A 18 11.74 -7.83 10.98
N ARG A 19 10.78 -8.78 10.98
CA ARG A 19 10.74 -9.98 11.82
C ARG A 19 10.71 -9.66 13.32
N ASP A 20 10.00 -8.61 13.70
CA ASP A 20 9.86 -8.20 15.10
C ASP A 20 8.64 -8.79 15.81
N GLY A 21 7.88 -9.64 15.10
CA GLY A 21 6.67 -10.30 15.58
C GLY A 21 5.42 -9.42 15.52
N ARG A 22 5.51 -8.20 15.00
CA ARG A 22 4.37 -7.29 14.82
C ARG A 22 4.09 -7.08 13.34
N PHE A 23 3.02 -7.71 12.88
CA PHE A 23 2.59 -7.63 11.49
C PHE A 23 1.97 -6.27 11.19
N GLY A 24 2.61 -5.49 10.33
CA GLY A 24 2.05 -4.28 9.73
C GLY A 24 1.01 -4.60 8.66
N LEU A 25 0.31 -3.58 8.17
CA LEU A 25 -0.74 -3.67 7.16
C LEU A 25 -0.27 -3.04 5.85
N LEU A 26 -0.47 -3.76 4.75
CA LEU A 26 -0.43 -3.20 3.40
C LEU A 26 -1.86 -3.01 2.91
N ALA A 27 -2.17 -1.86 2.31
CA ALA A 27 -3.45 -1.60 1.64
C ALA A 27 -3.20 -0.92 0.29
N SER A 28 -3.72 -1.49 -0.80
CA SER A 28 -3.56 -0.91 -2.14
C SER A 28 -4.73 -0.04 -2.57
N ALA A 29 -4.45 0.94 -3.43
CA ALA A 29 -5.45 1.70 -4.19
C ALA A 29 -5.04 1.73 -5.67
N PRO A 30 -5.38 0.71 -6.47
CA PRO A 30 -4.95 0.60 -7.86
C PRO A 30 -5.51 1.69 -8.78
N GLY A 31 -6.51 2.45 -8.34
CA GLY A 31 -7.09 3.55 -9.11
C GLY A 31 -6.48 4.92 -8.83
N GLU A 32 -5.65 5.06 -7.80
CA GLU A 32 -5.09 6.35 -7.38
C GLU A 32 -4.26 6.98 -8.51
N ASN A 33 -4.32 8.31 -8.62
CA ASN A 33 -3.56 9.11 -9.59
C ASN A 33 -3.83 8.67 -11.04
N ALA A 34 -5.10 8.77 -11.48
CA ALA A 34 -5.52 8.36 -12.82
C ALA A 34 -5.22 6.89 -13.17
N GLY A 35 -5.17 6.02 -12.16
CA GLY A 35 -4.92 4.59 -12.32
C GLY A 35 -3.45 4.19 -12.27
N ASP A 36 -2.54 5.07 -11.87
CA ASP A 36 -1.15 4.70 -11.64
C ASP A 36 -1.04 3.66 -10.51
N GLY A 37 -1.81 3.89 -9.43
CA GLY A 37 -1.93 3.01 -8.29
C GLY A 37 -0.82 3.18 -7.25
N PHE A 38 -1.20 3.01 -5.98
CA PHE A 38 -0.30 3.13 -4.83
C PHE A 38 -0.59 2.07 -3.77
N VAL A 39 0.40 1.78 -2.92
CA VAL A 39 0.28 0.94 -1.73
C VAL A 39 0.65 1.75 -0.49
N TRP A 40 -0.17 1.65 0.56
CA TRP A 40 0.09 2.18 1.89
C TRP A 40 0.73 1.11 2.76
N VAL A 41 1.75 1.50 3.50
CA VAL A 41 2.40 0.69 4.53
C VAL A 41 2.07 1.29 5.88
N LEU A 42 1.35 0.54 6.71
CA LEU A 42 1.00 0.93 8.08
C LEU A 42 1.74 0.02 9.06
N SER A 43 2.57 0.61 9.90
CA SER A 43 3.37 -0.12 10.88
C SER A 43 2.53 -0.61 12.06
N ALA A 44 3.03 -1.63 12.74
CA ALA A 44 2.45 -2.13 13.98
C ALA A 44 3.32 -1.73 15.18
N GLY A 45 2.68 -1.19 16.22
CA GLY A 45 3.28 -0.94 17.53
C GLY A 45 2.73 -1.91 18.58
N THR A 46 3.08 -1.68 19.86
CA THR A 46 2.55 -2.46 20.98
C THR A 46 1.03 -2.38 21.15
N GLY A 47 0.41 -1.32 20.62
CA GLY A 47 -1.04 -1.14 20.59
C GLY A 47 -1.75 -1.62 19.32
N GLY A 48 -1.04 -2.29 18.40
CA GLY A 48 -1.56 -2.71 17.09
C GLY A 48 -1.17 -1.78 15.94
N ILE A 49 -1.93 -1.84 14.85
CA ILE A 49 -1.69 -1.02 13.65
C ILE A 49 -1.79 0.46 13.97
N THR A 50 -0.84 1.25 13.48
CA THR A 50 -0.83 2.70 13.59
C THR A 50 -0.58 3.36 12.23
N ALA A 51 -1.21 4.51 12.02
CA ALA A 51 -0.90 5.38 10.89
C ALA A 51 0.36 6.22 11.14
N SER A 52 0.84 6.31 12.38
CA SER A 52 2.06 7.04 12.69
C SER A 52 3.27 6.40 12.01
N GLY A 53 3.97 7.18 11.20
CA GLY A 53 5.11 6.69 10.40
C GLY A 53 4.70 5.85 9.19
N SER A 54 3.41 5.84 8.81
CA SER A 54 2.98 5.22 7.55
C SER A 54 3.57 5.95 6.35
N TRP A 55 3.81 5.22 5.28
CA TRP A 55 4.30 5.75 4.02
C TRP A 55 3.64 5.03 2.86
N THR A 56 3.81 5.57 1.65
CA THR A 56 3.24 5.03 0.42
C THR A 56 4.32 4.79 -0.62
N TYR A 57 4.07 3.84 -1.51
CA TYR A 57 4.90 3.62 -2.69
C TYR A 57 4.08 3.24 -3.91
N GLY A 58 4.50 3.71 -5.07
CA GLY A 58 3.95 3.40 -6.38
C GLY A 58 5.00 2.73 -7.28
N ALA A 59 4.62 2.37 -8.51
CA ALA A 59 5.53 1.74 -9.47
C ALA A 59 6.78 2.60 -9.78
N ASP A 60 6.61 3.93 -9.83
CA ASP A 60 7.65 4.91 -10.08
C ASP A 60 8.76 4.89 -9.01
N THR A 61 8.39 4.72 -7.74
CA THR A 61 9.34 4.61 -6.62
C THR A 61 10.27 3.40 -6.76
N LEU A 62 9.85 2.40 -7.55
CA LEU A 62 10.61 1.19 -7.85
C LEU A 62 11.28 1.25 -9.24
N GLY A 63 11.17 2.37 -9.96
CA GLY A 63 11.68 2.53 -11.32
C GLY A 63 10.88 1.79 -12.40
N ALA A 64 9.65 1.36 -12.08
CA ALA A 64 8.77 0.69 -13.01
C ALA A 64 7.83 1.69 -13.73
N PRO A 65 7.25 1.31 -14.90
CA PRO A 65 6.23 2.13 -15.56
C PRO A 65 5.05 2.40 -14.64
N SER A 66 4.68 3.67 -14.47
CA SER A 66 3.61 4.08 -13.55
C SER A 66 2.30 4.46 -14.24
N VAL A 67 2.35 5.04 -15.45
CA VAL A 67 1.15 5.58 -16.12
C VAL A 67 0.08 4.52 -16.31
N ALA A 68 -1.06 4.69 -15.62
CA ALA A 68 -2.19 3.76 -15.65
C ALA A 68 -1.81 2.29 -15.35
N ALA A 69 -0.76 2.08 -14.55
CA ALA A 69 -0.20 0.75 -14.28
C ALA A 69 -1.09 -0.12 -13.37
N ALA A 70 -2.07 0.47 -12.70
CA ALA A 70 -2.88 -0.15 -11.67
C ALA A 70 -2.03 -0.83 -10.59
N PHE A 71 -0.96 -0.17 -10.14
CA PHE A 71 -0.03 -0.73 -9.17
C PHE A 71 -0.77 -1.12 -7.88
N GLY A 72 -0.47 -2.31 -7.37
CA GLY A 72 -1.18 -2.91 -6.24
C GLY A 72 -2.52 -3.59 -6.60
N ALA A 73 -2.85 -3.78 -7.89
CA ALA A 73 -3.97 -4.62 -8.32
C ALA A 73 -3.83 -6.08 -7.85
N ALA A 74 -2.59 -6.53 -7.65
CA ALA A 74 -2.24 -7.74 -6.94
C ALA A 74 -1.09 -7.47 -5.95
N ILE A 75 -1.25 -7.96 -4.73
CA ILE A 75 -0.24 -8.09 -3.70
C ILE A 75 -0.29 -9.56 -3.27
N ASP A 76 0.72 -10.32 -3.69
CA ASP A 76 0.83 -11.76 -3.40
C ASP A 76 2.09 -12.02 -2.54
N GLU A 77 2.13 -13.19 -1.90
CA GLU A 77 3.22 -13.66 -1.04
C GLU A 77 4.33 -14.40 -1.81
#